data_AF-A0A6B3MXH2-F1
#
_entry.id   AF-A0A6B3MXH2-F1
#
_cell.length_a   1.000
_cell.length_b   1.000
_cell.length_c   1.000
_cell.angle_alpha   90.00
_cell.angle_beta   90.00
_cell.angle_gamma   90.00
#
_symmetry.space_group_name_H-M   'P 1'
#
loop_
_entity.id
_entity.type
_entity.pdbx_description
1 polymer ?
#
loop_
_entity_poly.entity_id
_entity_poly.type
_entity_poly.pdbx_seq_one_letter_code
_entity_poly.pdbx_strand_id
1 'polypeptide(L)' 'MAELVWEKLNCKNQPIGGLGVWRTKVPGGWLVAIRSTNGSGSGVTFYPDPTHQWDGGNP' A
#
# COMPACT_ATOMS: atom_id res chain seq x y z
N MET A 1 7.35 12.45 17.65
CA MET A 1 7.08 11.01 17.52
C MET A 1 7.03 10.71 16.03
N ALA A 2 7.64 9.64 15.53
CA ALA A 2 7.53 9.32 14.11
C ALA A 2 6.12 8.80 13.82
N GLU A 3 5.46 9.36 12.80
CA GLU A 3 4.08 9.04 12.43
C GLU A 3 4.07 8.34 11.07
N LEU A 4 3.26 7.29 10.93
CA LEU A 4 3.04 6.62 9.66
C LEU A 4 1.80 7.22 9.00
N VAL A 5 2.02 7.94 7.90
CA VAL A 5 0.93 8.50 7.08
C VAL A 5 0.60 7.48 5.98
N TRP A 6 -0.61 6.91 6.05
CA TRP A 6 -1.07 5.92 5.07
C TRP A 6 -1.85 6.58 3.94
N GLU A 7 -1.46 6.31 2.70
CA GLU A 7 -2.13 6.77 1.50
C GLU A 7 -2.74 5.60 0.73
N LYS A 8 -3.97 5.80 0.23
CA LYS A 8 -4.67 4.79 -0.56
C LYS A 8 -4.17 4.84 -2.01
N LEU A 9 -3.82 3.69 -2.57
CA LEU A 9 -3.44 3.58 -3.97
C LEU A 9 -4.66 3.48 -4.89
N ASN A 10 -4.54 4.08 -6.07
CA ASN A 10 -5.55 4.03 -7.11
C ASN A 10 -5.44 2.72 -7.90
N CYS A 11 -6.25 1.74 -7.51
CA CYS A 11 -6.25 0.44 -8.16
C CYS A 11 -7.37 0.35 -9.21
N LYS A 12 -7.01 0.05 -10.48
CA LYS A 12 -7.96 -0.19 -11.57
C LYS A 12 -8.28 -1.68 -11.68
N ASN A 13 -9.49 -2.03 -12.12
CA ASN A 13 -9.94 -3.41 -12.36
C ASN A 13 -9.77 -4.36 -11.15
N GLN A 14 -9.96 -3.85 -9.93
CA GLN A 14 -9.83 -4.69 -8.74
C GLN A 14 -10.90 -5.80 -8.72
N PRO A 15 -10.51 -7.06 -8.44
CA PRO A 15 -11.47 -8.14 -8.33
C PRO A 15 -12.31 -7.95 -7.06
N ILE A 16 -13.60 -7.63 -7.27
CA ILE A 16 -14.75 -7.68 -6.36
C ILE A 16 -14.60 -7.00 -4.97
N GLY A 17 -15.51 -6.06 -4.69
CA GLY A 17 -16.17 -5.97 -3.38
C GLY A 17 -15.43 -5.39 -2.18
N GLY A 18 -14.36 -4.61 -2.36
CA GLY A 18 -13.79 -3.79 -1.27
C GLY A 18 -12.37 -4.16 -0.83
N LEU A 19 -11.59 -4.81 -1.69
CA LEU A 19 -10.14 -4.83 -1.54
C LEU A 19 -9.58 -3.43 -1.81
N GLY A 20 -8.87 -2.85 -0.86
CA GLY A 20 -8.07 -1.65 -1.07
C GLY A 20 -6.59 -1.94 -0.88
N VAL A 21 -5.75 -1.11 -1.49
CA VAL A 21 -4.31 -1.10 -1.25
C VAL A 21 -3.94 0.26 -0.66
N TRP A 22 -3.13 0.23 0.39
CA TRP A 22 -2.57 1.42 1.03
C TRP A 22 -1.06 1.26 1.12
N ARG A 23 -0.37 2.39 1.24
CA ARG A 23 1.05 2.39 1.55
C ARG A 23 1.43 3.49 2.53
N THR A 24 2.58 3.36 3.17
CA THR A 24 3.18 4.42 3.97
C THR A 24 4.70 4.42 3.77
N LYS A 25 5.30 5.61 3.80
CA LYS A 25 6.75 5.78 3.68
C LYS A 25 7.44 5.29 4.96
N VAL A 26 8.50 4.51 4.78
CA VAL A 26 9.43 4.12 5.84
C VAL A 26 10.87 4.32 5.35
N PRO A 27 11.86 4.36 6.26
CA PRO A 27 13.26 4.37 5.83
C PRO A 27 13.55 3.20 4.86
N GLY A 28 14.12 3.52 3.70
CA GLY A 28 14.48 2.53 2.68
C GLY A 28 13.36 2.08 1.73
N GLY A 29 12.11 2.51 1.93
CA GLY A 29 11.04 2.18 1.00
C GLY A 29 9.63 2.38 1.54
N TRP A 30 8.74 1.45 1.19
CA TRP A 30 7.32 1.53 1.50
C TRP A 30 6.85 0.28 2.23
N LEU A 31 5.96 0.46 3.21
CA LEU A 31 5.07 -0.63 3.61
C LEU A 31 3.82 -0.55 2.74
N VAL A 32 3.46 -1.65 2.09
CA VAL A 32 2.27 -1.77 1.25
C VAL A 32 1.33 -2.78 1.89
N ALA A 33 0.09 -2.38 2.14
CA ALA A 33 -0.91 -3.19 2.80
C ALA A 33 -2.15 -3.37 1.91
N ILE A 34 -2.66 -4.61 1.87
CA ILE A 34 -3.96 -4.93 1.29
C ILE A 34 -4.93 -5.13 2.44
N ARG A 35 -6.11 -4.51 2.35
CA ARG A 35 -7.17 -4.68 3.34
C ARG A 35 -8.47 -5.02 2.62
N SER A 36 -9.12 -6.08 3.08
CA SER A 36 -10.50 -6.41 2.70
C SER A 36 -11.49 -5.75 3.66
N THR A 37 -12.59 -5.22 3.11
CA THR A 37 -13.72 -4.66 3.88
C THR A 37 -14.45 -5.70 4.72
N ASN A 38 -14.43 -6.97 4.33
CA ASN A 38 -15.12 -8.06 5.03
C ASN A 38 -14.25 -8.76 6.09
N GLY A 39 -13.04 -8.27 6.36
CA GLY A 39 -12.11 -8.87 7.33
C GLY A 39 -11.46 -10.19 6.88
N SER A 40 -11.92 -10.77 5.77
CA SER A 40 -11.38 -12.00 5.18
C SER A 40 -10.24 -11.64 4.23
N GLY A 41 -9.03 -11.57 4.77
CA GLY A 41 -7.80 -11.33 4.01
C GLY A 41 -7.25 -9.93 4.21
N SER A 42 -6.06 -9.88 4.80
CA SER A 42 -5.21 -8.69 4.84
C SER A 42 -3.76 -9.14 4.79
N GLY A 43 -2.90 -8.30 4.22
CA GLY A 43 -1.47 -8.60 4.10
C GLY A 43 -0.68 -7.33 4.07
N VAL A 44 0.58 -7.39 4.52
CA VAL A 44 1.54 -6.30 4.43
C VAL A 44 2.83 -6.82 3.84
N THR A 45 3.45 -6.04 2.97
CA THR A 45 4.77 -6.33 2.41
C THR A 45 5.64 -5.08 2.41
N PHE A 46 6.94 -5.27 2.50
CA PHE A 46 7.92 -4.20 2.31
C PHE A 46 8.31 -4.12 0.83
N TYR A 47 8.24 -2.92 0.27
CA TYR A 47 8.68 -2.62 -1.08
C TYR A 47 9.92 -1.72 -1.03
N PRO A 48 11.11 -2.21 -1.41
CA PRO A 48 12.34 -1.42 -1.35
C PRO A 48 12.31 -0.30 -2.39
N ASP A 49 12.48 0.93 -1.92
CA ASP A 49 12.52 2.12 -2.76
C ASP A 49 13.22 3.24 -1.97
N PRO A 50 14.56 3.21 -1.89
CA PRO A 50 15.30 4.15 -1.04
C PRO A 50 15.11 5.62 -1.42
N THR A 51 14.70 5.89 -2.67
CA THR A 51 14.47 7.22 -3.22
C THR A 51 12.99 7.60 -3.26
N HIS A 52 12.10 6.71 -2.81
CA HIS A 52 10.64 6.89 -2.76
C HIS A 52 10.04 7.39 -4.08
N GLN A 53 10.55 6.90 -5.21
CA GLN A 53 10.11 7.31 -6.56
C GLN A 53 8.87 6.56 -7.05
N TRP A 54 8.58 5.39 -6.47
CA TRP A 54 7.39 4.65 -6.84
C TRP A 54 6.12 5.43 -6.44
N ASP A 55 5.18 5.57 -7.37
CA ASP A 55 3.96 6.36 -7.21
C ASP A 55 2.69 5.50 -7.08
N GLY A 56 2.84 4.17 -7.07
CA GLY A 56 1.71 3.25 -7.03
C GLY A 56 1.32 2.71 -8.40
N GLY A 57 1.90 3.21 -9.49
CA GLY A 57 1.56 2.78 -10.84
C GLY A 57 2.45 3.32 -11.96
N ASN A 58 3.68 2.81 -12.05
CA ASN A 58 4.41 2.43 -13.28
C ASN A 58 5.73 1.73 -12.83
N PRO A 59 6.45 0.99 -13.70
CA PRO A 59 7.66 0.26 -13.33
C PRO A 59 8.82 1.18 -12.91
#